data_AF-A0A7R9VKT3-F1
#
_entry.id   AF-A0A7R9VKT3-F1
#
_cell.length_a   1.000
_cell.length_b   1.000
_cell.length_c   1.000
_cell.angle_alpha   90.00
_cell.angle_beta   90.00
_cell.angle_gamma   90.00
#
_symmetry.space_group_name_H-M   'P 1'
#
loop_
_entity.id
_entity.type
_entity.pdbx_description
1 polymer ?
#
loop_
_entity_poly.entity_id
_entity_poly.type
_entity_poly.pdbx_seq_one_letter_code
_entity_poly.pdbx_strand_id
1 'polypeptide(L)'
;TFSGLRNAIPRVVELDLQYYQVNQGKRRLVSARLYFSELCTTLKPLHFGGNEELLELMEGHGIYPCDVDIRGDLKSHNYILKVHYYPLTWFHLLNKFEFGGSVYFVYFSIVGMLSGILGGFVWGVNRLMTKLRHPPPFHGWTLAKLISAPPWLGCSIASIPVGFCLSMVYVWFGSASPEPLENPSALSFEGIDGTWISSSILDGKRIEQNRNGRIGTALLACGLYLTLLGASLIVPEFRGNPEDAAEERTEDKEDKESFTKSSSGWDPTTWKRAHFIWTSLSLE
;
A
#
# COMPACT_ATOMS: atom_id res chain seq x y z
N THR A 1 -13.92 -15.92 5.73
CA THR A 1 -13.78 -17.00 4.73
C THR A 1 -13.40 -18.27 5.46
N PHE A 2 -14.35 -19.19 5.64
CA PHE A 2 -14.16 -20.43 6.41
C PHE A 2 -13.58 -21.59 5.58
N SER A 3 -13.21 -21.31 4.32
CA SER A 3 -12.66 -22.27 3.35
C SER A 3 -11.30 -22.89 3.73
N GLY A 4 -10.66 -22.46 4.82
CA GLY A 4 -9.40 -23.03 5.33
C GLY A 4 -9.56 -24.04 6.46
N LEU A 5 -10.80 -24.32 6.90
CA LEU A 5 -11.07 -25.30 7.95
C LEU A 5 -10.83 -26.73 7.44
N ARG A 6 -10.13 -27.55 8.23
CA ARG A 6 -9.61 -28.87 7.83
C ARG A 6 -10.67 -29.86 7.29
N ASN A 7 -11.92 -29.71 7.71
CA ASN A 7 -13.01 -30.59 7.31
C ASN A 7 -14.05 -29.90 6.40
N ALA A 8 -13.84 -28.65 5.99
CA ALA A 8 -14.77 -27.94 5.10
C ALA A 8 -14.29 -28.06 3.64
N ILE A 9 -15.16 -28.54 2.76
CA ILE A 9 -14.92 -28.63 1.32
C ILE A 9 -15.93 -27.78 0.54
N PRO A 10 -15.50 -27.01 -0.47
CA PRO A 10 -16.41 -26.24 -1.31
C PRO A 10 -17.08 -27.12 -2.37
N ARG A 11 -18.39 -26.95 -2.57
CA ARG A 11 -19.12 -27.58 -3.67
C ARG A 11 -19.13 -26.74 -4.93
N VAL A 12 -19.05 -25.42 -4.77
CA VAL A 12 -18.98 -24.48 -5.88
C VAL A 12 -17.72 -23.65 -5.76
N VAL A 13 -16.92 -23.68 -6.82
CA VAL A 13 -15.70 -22.89 -6.93
C VAL A 13 -15.91 -21.90 -8.06
N GLU A 14 -15.89 -20.61 -7.75
CA GLU A 14 -16.09 -19.54 -8.74
C GLU A 14 -14.77 -18.85 -9.00
N LEU A 15 -14.28 -18.95 -10.23
CA LEU A 15 -13.05 -18.34 -10.69
C LEU A 15 -13.37 -17.13 -11.56
N ASP A 16 -13.13 -15.95 -10.99
CA ASP A 16 -13.31 -14.66 -11.63
C ASP A 16 -12.00 -14.21 -12.28
N LEU A 17 -12.00 -14.13 -13.61
CA LEU A 17 -10.87 -13.73 -14.42
C LEU A 17 -11.16 -12.38 -15.09
N GLN A 18 -10.50 -11.36 -14.57
CA GLN A 18 -10.54 -9.99 -15.04
C GLN A 18 -9.42 -9.74 -16.02
N TYR A 19 -9.75 -9.34 -17.24
CA TYR A 19 -8.74 -9.12 -18.29
C TYR A 19 -8.99 -7.84 -19.10
N TYR A 20 -7.97 -7.41 -19.84
CA TYR A 20 -8.14 -6.48 -20.94
C TYR A 20 -7.35 -6.91 -22.16
N GLN A 21 -7.77 -6.42 -23.32
CA GLN A 21 -7.13 -6.72 -24.58
C GLN A 21 -6.06 -5.66 -24.87
N VAL A 22 -4.80 -6.11 -25.00
CA VAL A 22 -3.68 -5.23 -25.37
C VAL A 22 -3.63 -5.10 -26.89
N ASN A 23 -3.63 -6.24 -27.59
CA ASN A 23 -3.61 -6.34 -29.05
C ASN A 23 -4.64 -7.40 -29.52
N GLN A 24 -4.90 -7.49 -30.82
CA GLN A 24 -5.84 -8.47 -31.38
C GLN A 24 -5.60 -9.92 -30.93
N GLY A 25 -4.33 -10.33 -30.73
CA GLY A 25 -3.97 -11.67 -30.25
C GLY A 25 -3.50 -11.76 -28.80
N LYS A 26 -3.45 -10.65 -28.04
CA LYS A 26 -2.86 -10.64 -26.68
C LYS A 26 -3.81 -9.99 -25.68
N ARG A 27 -4.21 -10.79 -24.69
CA ARG A 27 -4.97 -10.34 -23.51
C ARG A 27 -4.04 -10.34 -22.30
N ARG A 28 -4.13 -9.31 -21.47
CA ARG A 28 -3.44 -9.24 -20.19
C ARG A 28 -4.45 -9.51 -19.09
N LEU A 29 -4.12 -10.46 -18.21
CA LEU A 29 -4.88 -10.72 -17.00
C LEU A 29 -4.54 -9.65 -15.97
N VAL A 30 -5.56 -9.05 -15.37
CA VAL A 30 -5.45 -7.99 -14.36
C VAL A 30 -5.61 -8.58 -12.96
N SER A 31 -6.64 -9.40 -12.78
CA SER A 31 -6.92 -10.01 -11.48
C SER A 31 -7.56 -11.38 -11.68
N ALA A 32 -7.13 -12.33 -10.87
CA ALA A 32 -7.81 -13.61 -10.70
C ALA A 32 -8.28 -13.69 -9.26
N ARG A 33 -9.58 -13.94 -9.07
CA ARG A 33 -10.15 -14.14 -7.74
C ARG A 33 -10.85 -15.48 -7.72
N LEU A 34 -10.60 -16.22 -6.65
CA LEU A 34 -11.20 -17.52 -6.43
C LEU A 34 -12.13 -17.42 -5.23
N TYR A 35 -13.40 -17.69 -5.45
CA TYR A 35 -14.43 -17.70 -4.45
C TYR A 35 -14.88 -19.14 -4.19
N PHE A 36 -15.03 -19.47 -2.92
CA PHE A 36 -15.47 -20.77 -2.45
C PHE A 36 -16.86 -20.62 -1.85
N SER A 37 -17.84 -21.21 -2.51
CA SER A 37 -19.25 -21.11 -2.18
C SER A 37 -19.82 -22.51 -1.91
N GLU A 38 -20.90 -22.57 -1.13
CA GLU A 38 -21.54 -23.83 -0.74
C GLU A 38 -20.55 -24.81 -0.08
N LEU A 39 -20.06 -24.43 1.10
CA LEU A 39 -19.17 -25.27 1.90
C LEU A 39 -19.98 -26.39 2.56
N CYS A 40 -19.46 -27.61 2.53
CA CYS A 40 -19.99 -28.71 3.33
C CYS A 40 -18.87 -29.43 4.07
N THR A 41 -19.19 -30.10 5.18
CA THR A 41 -18.21 -30.80 6.00
C THR A 41 -18.05 -32.26 5.62
N THR A 42 -16.81 -32.76 5.65
CA THR A 42 -16.48 -34.19 5.45
C THR A 42 -16.80 -35.05 6.66
N LEU A 43 -17.21 -34.42 7.78
CA LEU A 43 -17.68 -35.13 8.97
C LEU A 43 -18.93 -35.93 8.64
N LYS A 44 -18.96 -37.18 9.11
CA LYS A 44 -20.14 -38.04 8.98
C LYS A 44 -21.31 -37.43 9.74
N PRO A 45 -22.56 -37.53 9.26
CA PRO A 45 -23.72 -37.16 10.05
C PRO A 45 -23.84 -37.97 11.36
N LEU A 46 -24.54 -37.43 12.36
CA LEU A 46 -24.78 -38.08 13.66
C LEU A 46 -25.32 -39.51 13.55
N HIS A 47 -26.24 -39.76 12.61
CA HIS A 47 -26.84 -41.08 12.39
C HIS A 47 -25.87 -42.12 11.82
N PHE A 48 -24.69 -41.72 11.34
CA PHE A 48 -23.60 -42.59 10.91
C PHE A 48 -22.41 -42.61 11.87
N GLY A 49 -22.59 -42.13 13.12
CA GLY A 49 -21.53 -42.10 14.13
C GLY A 49 -20.54 -40.96 13.98
N GLY A 50 -20.98 -39.81 13.43
CA GLY A 50 -20.21 -38.58 13.41
C GLY A 50 -19.91 -38.02 14.81
N ASN A 51 -18.84 -37.24 14.92
CA ASN A 51 -18.53 -36.53 16.17
C ASN A 51 -19.48 -35.33 16.33
N GLU A 52 -20.31 -35.37 17.37
CA GLU A 52 -21.32 -34.36 17.71
C GLU A 52 -20.73 -32.97 17.97
N GLU A 53 -19.68 -32.88 18.78
CA GLU A 53 -19.03 -31.61 19.16
C GLU A 53 -18.48 -30.87 17.93
N LEU A 54 -17.85 -31.61 17.01
CA LEU A 54 -17.32 -31.04 15.77
C LEU A 54 -18.40 -30.67 14.76
N LEU A 55 -19.54 -31.36 14.77
CA LEU A 55 -20.69 -31.03 13.92
C LEU A 55 -21.39 -29.78 14.40
N GLU A 56 -21.63 -29.64 15.71
CA GLU A 56 -22.20 -28.43 16.31
C GLU A 56 -21.33 -27.21 16.04
N LEU A 57 -20.00 -27.36 16.13
CA LEU A 57 -19.06 -26.29 15.80
C LEU A 57 -19.17 -25.87 14.32
N MET A 58 -19.30 -26.83 13.40
CA MET A 58 -19.45 -26.54 11.97
C MET A 58 -20.82 -25.93 11.63
N GLU A 59 -21.87 -26.40 12.30
CA GLU A 59 -23.22 -25.85 12.17
C GLU A 59 -23.30 -24.41 12.72
N GLY A 60 -22.57 -24.10 13.79
CA GLY A 60 -22.39 -22.73 14.28
C GLY A 60 -21.76 -21.78 13.25
N HIS A 61 -21.02 -22.33 12.27
CA HIS A 61 -20.48 -21.60 11.12
C HIS A 61 -21.35 -21.71 9.85
N GLY A 62 -22.53 -22.33 9.93
CA GLY A 62 -23.45 -22.53 8.81
C GLY A 62 -22.97 -23.59 7.79
N ILE A 63 -22.09 -24.51 8.21
CA ILE A 63 -21.54 -25.57 7.35
C ILE A 63 -22.16 -26.90 7.74
N TYR A 64 -22.93 -27.49 6.83
CA TYR A 64 -23.62 -28.76 7.05
C TYR A 64 -22.86 -29.95 6.48
N PRO A 65 -23.10 -31.18 6.97
CA PRO A 65 -22.52 -32.39 6.38
C PRO A 65 -22.83 -32.52 4.90
N CYS A 66 -21.83 -32.95 4.14
CA CYS A 66 -22.03 -33.28 2.74
C CYS A 66 -22.94 -34.51 2.58
N ASP A 67 -23.53 -34.66 1.39
CA ASP A 67 -24.24 -35.90 1.04
C ASP A 67 -23.34 -37.13 1.21
N VAL A 68 -23.87 -38.13 1.90
CA VAL A 68 -23.19 -39.40 2.18
C VAL A 68 -23.92 -40.59 1.54
N ASP A 69 -23.17 -41.65 1.24
CA ASP A 69 -23.67 -42.95 0.81
C ASP A 69 -24.26 -43.73 2.01
N ILE A 70 -24.88 -44.88 1.76
CA ILE A 70 -25.45 -45.78 2.77
C ILE A 70 -24.46 -46.25 3.85
N ARG A 71 -23.15 -46.09 3.62
CA ARG A 71 -22.05 -46.40 4.55
C ARG A 71 -21.58 -45.17 5.37
N GLY A 72 -22.20 -44.01 5.16
CA GLY A 72 -21.80 -42.76 5.79
C GLY A 72 -20.52 -42.14 5.19
N ASP A 73 -20.04 -42.64 4.05
CA ASP A 73 -18.90 -42.06 3.33
C ASP A 73 -19.39 -41.01 2.31
N LEU A 74 -18.54 -40.05 1.94
CA LEU A 74 -18.89 -38.99 0.99
C LEU A 74 -19.44 -39.57 -0.32
N LYS A 75 -20.67 -39.17 -0.68
CA LYS A 75 -21.35 -39.64 -1.89
C LYS A 75 -20.63 -39.21 -3.17
N SER A 76 -20.01 -38.03 -3.15
CA SER A 76 -19.25 -37.50 -4.27
C SER A 76 -18.22 -36.48 -3.84
N HIS A 77 -17.07 -36.50 -4.52
CA HIS A 77 -16.00 -35.50 -4.42
C HIS A 77 -16.08 -34.44 -5.51
N ASN A 78 -17.10 -34.50 -6.37
CA ASN A 78 -17.26 -33.57 -7.45
C ASN A 78 -17.59 -32.18 -6.91
N TYR A 79 -17.03 -31.18 -7.58
CA TYR A 79 -17.35 -29.76 -7.38
C TYR A 79 -17.67 -29.14 -8.73
N ILE A 80 -18.43 -28.05 -8.70
CA ILE A 80 -18.77 -27.28 -9.90
C ILE A 80 -17.79 -26.10 -9.97
N LEU A 81 -16.97 -26.07 -11.02
CA LEU A 81 -16.12 -24.92 -11.34
C LEU A 81 -16.90 -23.97 -12.26
N LYS A 82 -17.24 -22.79 -11.75
CA LYS A 82 -17.77 -21.69 -12.57
C LYS A 82 -16.64 -20.76 -12.94
N VAL A 83 -16.40 -20.57 -14.23
CA VAL A 83 -15.37 -19.63 -14.71
C VAL A 83 -16.07 -18.42 -15.28
N HIS A 84 -15.88 -17.26 -14.64
CA HIS A 84 -16.37 -15.98 -15.12
C HIS A 84 -15.23 -15.22 -15.78
N TYR A 85 -15.38 -14.97 -17.08
CA TYR A 85 -14.38 -14.27 -17.88
C TYR A 85 -15.00 -12.95 -18.37
N TYR A 86 -14.58 -11.82 -17.81
CA TYR A 86 -15.14 -10.52 -18.18
C TYR A 86 -14.05 -9.46 -18.45
N PRO A 87 -14.22 -8.67 -19.52
CA PRO A 87 -13.30 -7.60 -19.84
C PRO A 87 -13.52 -6.41 -18.90
N LEU A 88 -12.44 -5.74 -18.51
CA LEU A 88 -12.53 -4.49 -17.77
C LEU A 88 -12.71 -3.30 -18.71
N THR A 89 -13.55 -2.36 -18.29
CA THR A 89 -13.71 -1.05 -18.93
C THR A 89 -12.47 -0.20 -18.73
N TRP A 90 -12.20 0.72 -19.67
CA TRP A 90 -11.04 1.61 -19.66
C TRP A 90 -10.81 2.36 -18.34
N PHE A 91 -11.85 2.89 -17.70
CA PHE A 91 -11.72 3.59 -16.41
C PHE A 91 -11.32 2.66 -15.26
N HIS A 92 -11.83 1.43 -15.23
CA HIS A 92 -11.44 0.45 -14.22
C HIS A 92 -9.97 0.04 -14.38
N LEU A 93 -9.48 -0.02 -15.62
CA LEU A 93 -8.08 -0.27 -15.92
C LEU A 93 -7.19 0.92 -15.52
N LEU A 94 -7.65 2.14 -15.78
CA LEU A 94 -6.96 3.37 -15.39
C LEU A 94 -6.78 3.40 -13.86
N ASN A 95 -7.85 3.16 -13.10
CA ASN A 95 -7.82 3.16 -11.63
C ASN A 95 -6.97 2.04 -11.03
N LYS A 96 -6.77 0.92 -11.74
CA LYS A 96 -5.93 -0.19 -11.31
C LYS A 96 -4.45 -0.05 -11.72
N PHE A 97 -4.05 1.08 -12.31
CA PHE A 97 -2.67 1.32 -12.76
C PHE A 97 -2.14 0.29 -13.78
N GLU A 98 -3.01 -0.30 -14.58
CA GLU A 98 -2.68 -1.42 -15.49
C GLU A 98 -2.13 -1.01 -16.86
N PHE A 99 -2.25 0.28 -17.24
CA PHE A 99 -1.75 0.79 -18.51
C PHE A 99 -0.26 1.11 -18.47
N GLY A 100 0.33 1.39 -19.64
CA GLY A 100 1.70 1.90 -19.72
C GLY A 100 1.82 3.33 -19.15
N GLY A 101 3.01 3.69 -18.68
CA GLY A 101 3.28 5.02 -18.11
C GLY A 101 2.96 6.20 -19.04
N SER A 102 3.02 6.00 -20.36
CA SER A 102 2.64 7.02 -21.35
C SER A 102 1.16 7.43 -21.28
N VAL A 103 0.26 6.49 -21.02
CA VAL A 103 -1.18 6.76 -20.90
C VAL A 103 -1.44 7.63 -19.66
N TYR A 104 -0.79 7.31 -18.54
CA TYR A 104 -0.90 8.09 -17.31
C TYR A 104 -0.33 9.49 -17.47
N PHE A 105 0.84 9.62 -18.12
CA PHE A 105 1.42 10.93 -18.40
C PHE A 105 0.47 11.84 -19.19
N VAL A 106 -0.14 11.32 -20.26
CA VAL A 106 -1.11 12.07 -21.06
C VAL A 106 -2.36 12.40 -20.24
N TYR A 107 -2.91 11.42 -19.52
CA TYR A 107 -4.11 11.62 -18.70
C TYR A 107 -3.91 12.69 -17.62
N PHE A 108 -2.83 12.61 -16.84
CA PHE A 108 -2.54 13.61 -15.81
C PHE A 108 -2.25 14.99 -16.40
N SER A 109 -1.64 15.05 -17.58
CA SER A 109 -1.45 16.32 -18.31
C SER A 109 -2.79 16.95 -18.71
N ILE A 110 -3.75 16.15 -19.19
CA ILE A 110 -5.10 16.64 -19.52
C ILE A 110 -5.81 17.15 -18.27
N VAL A 111 -5.76 16.40 -17.16
CA VAL A 111 -6.37 16.81 -15.88
C VAL A 111 -5.77 18.12 -15.38
N GLY A 112 -4.44 18.28 -15.44
CA GLY A 112 -3.76 19.52 -15.10
C GLY A 112 -4.11 20.69 -16.03
N MET A 113 -4.32 20.43 -17.31
CA MET A 113 -4.76 21.45 -18.26
C MET A 113 -6.20 21.90 -17.97
N LEU A 114 -7.10 20.95 -17.70
CA LEU A 114 -8.50 21.24 -17.36
C LEU A 114 -8.62 22.05 -16.07
N SER A 115 -7.82 21.75 -15.04
CA SER A 115 -7.81 22.54 -13.81
C SER A 115 -7.29 23.97 -14.06
N GLY A 116 -6.27 24.12 -14.91
CA GLY A 116 -5.82 25.44 -15.38
C GLY A 116 -6.89 26.23 -16.14
N ILE A 117 -7.64 25.57 -17.03
CA ILE A 117 -8.76 26.17 -17.77
C ILE A 117 -9.87 26.63 -16.82
N LEU A 118 -10.24 25.81 -15.83
CA LEU A 118 -11.25 26.18 -14.83
C LEU A 118 -10.81 27.40 -14.02
N GLY A 119 -9.55 27.44 -13.58
CA GLY A 119 -8.99 28.61 -12.89
C GLY A 119 -9.02 29.85 -13.78
N GLY A 120 -8.65 29.72 -15.06
CA GLY A 120 -8.72 30.79 -16.05
C GLY A 120 -10.15 31.27 -16.31
N PHE A 121 -11.13 30.35 -16.34
CA PHE A 121 -12.54 30.67 -16.50
C PHE A 121 -13.07 31.48 -15.31
N VAL A 122 -12.81 31.04 -14.08
CA VAL A 122 -13.19 31.77 -12.85
C VAL A 122 -12.55 33.15 -12.83
N TRP A 123 -11.26 33.24 -13.15
CA TRP A 123 -10.56 34.52 -13.28
C TRP A 123 -11.21 35.42 -14.35
N GLY A 124 -11.56 34.86 -15.51
CA GLY A 124 -12.19 35.58 -16.61
C GLY A 124 -13.55 36.15 -16.23
N VAL A 125 -14.42 35.35 -15.61
CA VAL A 125 -15.73 35.81 -15.11
C VAL A 125 -15.56 36.93 -14.08
N ASN A 126 -14.67 36.72 -13.10
CA ASN A 126 -14.38 37.74 -12.08
C ASN A 126 -13.86 39.04 -12.70
N ARG A 127 -13.03 38.96 -13.74
CA ARG A 127 -12.50 40.12 -14.48
C ARG A 127 -13.57 40.85 -15.28
N LEU A 128 -14.50 40.13 -15.90
CA LEU A 128 -15.60 40.71 -16.68
C LEU A 128 -16.65 41.38 -15.78
N MET A 129 -16.89 40.83 -14.58
CA MET A 129 -17.90 41.34 -13.66
C MET A 129 -17.39 42.41 -12.68
N THR A 130 -16.09 42.67 -12.60
CA THR A 130 -15.59 43.71 -11.68
C THR A 130 -15.81 45.12 -12.24
N LYS A 131 -16.55 45.94 -11.50
CA LYS A 131 -16.82 47.35 -11.83
C LYS A 131 -15.66 48.30 -11.47
N LEU A 132 -14.43 47.79 -11.36
CA LEU A 132 -13.25 48.59 -11.01
C LEU A 132 -12.70 49.34 -12.24
N ARG A 133 -12.45 50.64 -12.08
CA ARG A 133 -11.90 51.51 -13.14
C ARG A 133 -10.49 51.09 -13.60
N HIS A 134 -9.67 50.55 -12.70
CA HIS A 134 -8.32 50.04 -12.98
C HIS A 134 -8.15 48.66 -12.36
N PRO A 135 -8.48 47.59 -13.09
CA PRO A 135 -8.42 46.25 -12.53
C PRO A 135 -6.96 45.71 -12.57
N PRO A 136 -6.45 45.15 -11.45
CA PRO A 136 -5.03 44.79 -11.30
C PRO A 136 -4.61 43.73 -12.32
N PRO A 137 -3.38 43.77 -12.88
CA PRO A 137 -2.95 42.80 -13.87
C PRO A 137 -2.87 41.39 -13.30
N PHE A 138 -3.17 40.39 -14.13
CA PHE A 138 -3.09 38.99 -13.74
C PHE A 138 -1.65 38.52 -13.68
N HIS A 139 -1.17 38.22 -12.49
CA HIS A 139 0.17 37.68 -12.25
C HIS A 139 0.15 36.14 -12.24
N GLY A 140 -0.61 35.52 -13.14
CA GLY A 140 -0.79 34.06 -13.15
C GLY A 140 0.51 33.29 -13.31
N TRP A 141 1.46 33.82 -14.09
CA TRP A 141 2.77 33.21 -14.24
C TRP A 141 3.62 33.30 -12.96
N THR A 142 3.53 34.42 -12.23
CA THR A 142 4.18 34.58 -10.94
C THR A 142 3.57 33.63 -9.91
N LEU A 143 2.24 33.50 -9.89
CA LEU A 143 1.52 32.57 -9.02
C LEU A 143 1.85 31.11 -9.34
N ALA A 144 1.83 30.73 -10.63
CA ALA A 144 2.16 29.39 -11.06
C ALA A 144 3.58 29.00 -10.65
N LYS A 145 4.56 29.88 -10.90
CA LYS A 145 5.93 29.67 -10.44
C LYS A 145 6.04 29.56 -8.92
N LEU A 146 5.32 30.41 -8.18
CA LEU A 146 5.35 30.43 -6.72
C LEU A 146 4.81 29.12 -6.13
N ILE A 147 3.75 28.55 -6.72
CA ILE A 147 3.11 27.32 -6.23
C ILE A 147 3.86 26.07 -6.74
N SER A 148 4.28 26.05 -8.01
CA SER A 148 4.81 24.84 -8.63
C SER A 148 6.32 24.64 -8.43
N ALA A 149 7.10 25.70 -8.24
CA ALA A 149 8.55 25.59 -8.10
C ALA A 149 8.99 24.86 -6.83
N PRO A 150 8.40 25.10 -5.64
CA PRO A 150 8.82 24.42 -4.42
C PRO A 150 8.59 22.89 -4.46
N PRO A 151 7.42 22.38 -4.90
CA PRO A 151 7.23 20.93 -5.06
C PRO A 151 8.17 20.31 -6.08
N TRP A 152 8.37 20.98 -7.22
CA TRP A 152 9.28 20.49 -8.27
C TRP A 152 10.72 20.33 -7.76
N LEU A 153 11.24 21.37 -7.10
CA LEU A 153 12.58 21.35 -6.51
C LEU A 153 12.67 20.33 -5.38
N GLY A 154 11.67 20.28 -4.50
CA GLY A 154 11.62 19.33 -3.38
C GLY A 154 11.65 17.88 -3.86
N CYS A 155 10.80 17.52 -4.82
CA CYS A 155 10.78 16.17 -5.39
C CYS A 155 12.09 15.83 -6.11
N SER A 156 12.67 16.78 -6.85
CA SER A 156 13.92 16.56 -7.57
C SER A 156 15.09 16.30 -6.61
N ILE A 157 15.19 17.11 -5.54
CA ILE A 157 16.24 16.97 -4.52
C ILE A 157 16.04 15.68 -3.72
N ALA A 158 14.80 15.33 -3.36
CA ALA A 158 14.48 14.11 -2.63
C ALA A 158 14.71 12.83 -3.46
N SER A 159 14.60 12.91 -4.79
CA SER A 159 14.81 11.76 -5.68
C SER A 159 16.26 11.26 -5.67
N ILE A 160 17.24 12.15 -5.43
CA ILE A 160 18.67 11.80 -5.41
C ILE A 160 19.01 10.83 -4.27
N PRO A 161 18.75 11.13 -2.98
CA PRO A 161 19.05 10.20 -1.88
C PRO A 161 18.21 8.93 -1.96
N VAL A 162 16.94 9.01 -2.39
CA VAL A 162 16.10 7.82 -2.58
C VAL A 162 16.70 6.92 -3.67
N GLY A 163 17.09 7.49 -4.81
CA GLY A 163 17.75 6.77 -5.89
C GLY A 163 19.08 6.14 -5.46
N PHE A 164 19.86 6.83 -4.63
CA PHE A 164 21.09 6.30 -4.05
C PHE A 164 20.82 5.13 -3.09
N CYS A 165 19.84 5.23 -2.20
CA CYS A 165 19.46 4.12 -1.33
C CYS A 165 18.98 2.90 -2.13
N LEU A 166 18.15 3.12 -3.17
CA LEU A 166 17.68 2.04 -4.03
C LEU A 166 18.81 1.39 -4.82
N SER A 167 19.75 2.16 -5.35
CA SER A 167 20.92 1.62 -6.07
C SER A 167 21.84 0.85 -5.13
N MET A 168 22.01 1.31 -3.89
CA MET A 168 22.77 0.60 -2.88
C MET A 168 22.13 -0.75 -2.52
N VAL A 169 20.82 -0.79 -2.28
CA VAL A 169 20.07 -2.04 -2.03
C VAL A 169 20.18 -2.98 -3.24
N TYR A 170 20.07 -2.44 -4.46
CA TYR A 170 20.23 -3.21 -5.69
C TYR A 170 21.64 -3.75 -5.85
N VAL A 171 22.70 -3.00 -5.59
CA VAL A 171 24.07 -3.52 -5.71
C VAL A 171 24.35 -4.56 -4.62
N TRP A 172 23.90 -4.28 -3.39
CA TRP A 172 24.15 -5.14 -2.24
C TRP A 172 23.49 -6.50 -2.39
N PHE A 173 22.19 -6.54 -2.69
CA PHE A 173 21.43 -7.81 -2.79
C PHE A 173 21.21 -8.27 -4.24
N GLY A 174 21.49 -7.43 -5.24
CA GLY A 174 21.38 -7.75 -6.66
C GLY A 174 22.58 -8.50 -7.24
N SER A 175 23.75 -8.38 -6.59
CA SER A 175 24.99 -9.09 -6.95
C SER A 175 24.97 -10.56 -6.50
N ALA A 176 23.98 -11.30 -7.01
CA ALA A 176 23.87 -12.73 -6.76
C ALA A 176 24.97 -13.51 -7.51
N SER A 177 25.45 -14.58 -6.88
CA SER A 177 26.35 -15.52 -7.55
C SER A 177 25.59 -16.25 -8.68
N PRO A 178 26.22 -16.53 -9.84
CA PRO A 178 25.62 -17.38 -10.87
C PRO A 178 25.22 -18.76 -10.34
N GLU A 179 25.98 -19.28 -9.37
CA GLU A 179 25.80 -20.58 -8.76
C GLU A 179 25.82 -20.43 -7.22
N PRO A 180 24.68 -20.07 -6.60
CA PRO A 180 24.63 -19.71 -5.18
C PRO A 180 24.79 -20.92 -4.24
N LEU A 181 24.64 -22.15 -4.74
CA LEU A 181 24.84 -23.39 -3.99
C LEU A 181 26.32 -23.77 -3.86
N GLU A 182 27.10 -23.56 -4.92
CA GLU A 182 28.52 -23.93 -4.95
C GLU A 182 29.42 -22.79 -4.48
N ASN A 183 29.09 -21.55 -4.86
CA ASN A 183 29.85 -20.35 -4.54
C ASN A 183 28.93 -19.23 -4.03
N PRO A 184 28.44 -19.30 -2.78
CA PRO A 184 27.56 -18.28 -2.22
C PRO A 184 28.30 -16.94 -2.12
N SER A 185 27.65 -15.87 -2.56
CA SER A 185 28.18 -14.52 -2.40
C SER A 185 28.09 -14.07 -0.94
N ALA A 186 29.24 -13.66 -0.38
CA ALA A 186 29.32 -13.12 0.97
C ALA A 186 28.59 -11.76 1.08
N LEU A 187 28.61 -10.96 0.01
CA LEU A 187 27.99 -9.64 -0.03
C LEU A 187 26.46 -9.71 0.08
N SER A 188 25.82 -10.65 -0.62
CA SER A 188 24.36 -10.86 -0.58
C SER A 188 23.91 -11.80 0.56
N PHE A 189 24.84 -12.26 1.40
CA PHE A 189 24.63 -13.20 2.50
C PHE A 189 23.98 -14.54 2.07
N GLU A 190 24.26 -15.03 0.86
CA GLU A 190 23.56 -16.19 0.29
C GLU A 190 23.74 -17.48 1.10
N GLY A 191 24.90 -17.64 1.76
CA GLY A 191 25.20 -18.78 2.62
C GLY A 191 24.58 -18.72 4.02
N ILE A 192 23.87 -17.64 4.36
CA ILE A 192 23.22 -17.47 5.67
C ILE A 192 21.74 -17.80 5.53
N ASP A 193 21.23 -18.70 6.36
CA ASP A 193 19.80 -19.03 6.37
C ASP A 193 18.96 -17.89 6.99
N GLY A 194 17.69 -17.83 6.59
CA GLY A 194 16.73 -16.82 7.03
C GLY A 194 16.13 -17.08 8.42
N THR A 195 16.29 -18.30 8.96
CA THR A 195 15.70 -18.69 10.24
C THR A 195 16.72 -19.38 11.13
N TRP A 196 16.61 -19.17 12.45
CA TRP A 196 17.50 -19.79 13.43
C TRP A 196 17.12 -21.25 13.77
N ILE A 197 15.90 -21.68 13.40
CA ILE A 197 15.33 -22.98 13.79
C ILE A 197 15.73 -24.10 12.82
N SER A 198 15.98 -23.80 11.54
CA SER A 198 16.26 -24.81 10.51
C SER A 198 17.66 -24.69 9.92
N SER A 199 18.68 -25.19 10.63
CA SER A 199 20.04 -25.36 10.08
C SER A 199 20.15 -26.52 9.05
N SER A 200 19.07 -26.83 8.32
CA SER A 200 19.06 -27.84 7.26
C SER A 200 19.72 -27.30 5.99
N ILE A 201 20.25 -28.19 5.15
CA ILE A 201 20.87 -27.91 3.84
C ILE A 201 20.09 -26.82 3.07
N LEU A 202 20.78 -25.75 2.67
CA LEU A 202 20.20 -24.65 1.88
C LEU A 202 19.87 -25.17 0.47
N ASP A 203 18.61 -24.99 0.07
CA ASP A 203 18.15 -25.24 -1.30
C ASP A 203 18.13 -23.93 -2.11
N GLY A 204 18.31 -24.01 -3.42
CA GLY A 204 18.34 -22.84 -4.31
C GLY A 204 17.09 -21.97 -4.19
N LYS A 205 15.92 -22.59 -4.02
CA LYS A 205 14.64 -21.88 -3.79
C LYS A 205 14.62 -21.09 -2.48
N ARG A 206 15.22 -21.63 -1.42
CA ARG A 206 15.30 -20.95 -0.11
C ARG A 206 16.26 -19.76 -0.18
N ILE A 207 17.37 -19.88 -0.90
CA ILE A 207 18.31 -18.78 -1.11
C ILE A 207 17.60 -17.61 -1.81
N GLU A 208 16.84 -17.89 -2.87
CA GLU A 208 16.05 -16.87 -3.57
C GLU A 208 15.00 -16.23 -2.67
N GLN A 209 14.28 -17.03 -1.88
CA GLN A 209 13.29 -16.52 -0.93
C GLN A 209 13.91 -15.64 0.16
N ASN A 210 15.04 -16.05 0.73
CA ASN A 210 15.78 -15.27 1.74
C ASN A 210 16.30 -13.96 1.15
N ARG A 211 16.80 -13.98 -0.09
CA ARG A 211 17.24 -12.80 -0.83
C ARG A 211 16.10 -11.81 -1.06
N ASN A 212 14.96 -12.29 -1.57
CA ASN A 212 13.77 -11.45 -1.75
C ASN A 212 13.26 -10.89 -0.43
N GLY A 213 13.32 -11.68 0.65
CA GLY A 213 13.02 -11.24 2.01
C GLY A 213 13.92 -10.08 2.46
N ARG A 214 15.23 -10.18 2.23
CA ARG A 214 16.21 -9.12 2.58
C ARG A 214 16.02 -7.84 1.78
N ILE A 215 15.74 -7.96 0.48
CA ILE A 215 15.40 -6.81 -0.36
C ILE A 215 14.13 -6.15 0.19
N GLY A 216 13.10 -6.94 0.50
CA GLY A 216 11.85 -6.45 1.08
C GLY A 216 12.05 -5.73 2.42
N THR A 217 12.82 -6.32 3.35
CA THR A 217 13.07 -5.69 4.66
C THR A 217 13.92 -4.43 4.55
N ALA A 218 14.92 -4.40 3.67
CA ALA A 218 15.73 -3.20 3.41
C ALA A 218 14.86 -2.06 2.84
N LEU A 219 13.99 -2.35 1.88
CA LEU A 219 13.06 -1.36 1.31
C LEU A 219 12.05 -0.86 2.35
N LEU A 220 11.53 -1.76 3.19
CA LEU A 220 10.62 -1.40 4.28
C LEU A 220 11.30 -0.48 5.30
N ALA A 221 12.53 -0.79 5.70
CA ALA A 221 13.31 0.05 6.62
C ALA A 221 13.59 1.44 6.02
N CYS A 222 13.96 1.52 4.73
CA CYS A 222 14.12 2.79 4.03
C CYS A 222 12.80 3.58 3.97
N GLY A 223 11.68 2.92 3.66
CA GLY A 223 10.36 3.54 3.63
C GLY A 223 9.95 4.12 4.98
N LEU A 224 10.06 3.34 6.05
CA LEU A 224 9.77 3.82 7.42
C LEU A 224 10.64 5.02 7.80
N TYR A 225 11.93 4.98 7.47
CA TYR A 225 12.83 6.10 7.74
C TYR A 225 12.41 7.37 7.00
N LEU A 226 12.02 7.27 5.72
CA LEU A 226 11.51 8.40 4.95
C LEU A 226 10.20 8.96 5.54
N THR A 227 9.31 8.11 6.04
CA THR A 227 8.08 8.54 6.72
C THR A 227 8.38 9.30 8.01
N LEU A 228 9.35 8.85 8.81
CA LEU A 228 9.79 9.53 10.04
C LEU A 228 10.42 10.90 9.74
N LEU A 229 11.25 10.97 8.70
CA LEU A 229 11.82 12.23 8.23
C LEU A 229 10.74 13.18 7.70
N GLY A 230 9.81 12.67 6.90
CA GLY A 230 8.67 13.42 6.38
C GLY A 230 7.81 14.01 7.50
N ALA A 231 7.52 13.24 8.54
CA ALA A 231 6.80 13.71 9.73
C ALA A 231 7.54 14.85 10.44
N SER A 232 8.87 14.75 10.54
CA SER A 232 9.71 15.77 11.19
C SER A 232 9.84 17.06 10.37
N LEU A 233 9.77 16.96 9.04
CA LEU A 233 9.81 18.09 8.11
C LEU A 233 8.47 18.84 8.03
N ILE A 234 7.34 18.11 8.04
CA ILE A 234 6.00 18.70 7.97
C ILE A 234 5.61 19.37 9.28
N VAL A 235 5.99 18.77 10.41
CA VAL A 235 5.79 19.35 11.74
C VAL A 235 7.19 19.69 12.29
N PRO A 236 7.77 20.83 11.88
CA PRO A 236 9.06 21.25 12.40
C PRO A 236 8.96 21.53 13.90
N GLU A 237 10.07 21.27 14.60
CA GLU A 237 10.22 21.78 15.96
C GLU A 237 10.33 23.30 15.86
N PHE A 238 9.38 24.01 16.47
CA PHE A 238 9.52 25.45 16.69
C PHE A 238 10.67 25.68 17.68
N ARG A 239 11.90 25.71 17.18
CA ARG A 239 12.95 26.47 17.83
C ARG A 239 12.72 27.91 17.44
N GLY A 240 12.01 28.65 18.29
CA GLY A 240 11.87 30.09 18.14
C GLY A 240 13.24 30.69 17.85
N ASN A 241 13.30 31.53 16.82
CA ASN A 241 14.48 32.31 16.52
C ASN A 241 14.91 33.01 17.83
N PRO A 242 16.19 33.01 18.24
CA PRO A 242 16.58 33.65 19.49
C PRO A 242 16.20 35.15 19.53
N GLU A 243 16.01 35.78 18.36
CA GLU A 243 15.50 37.15 18.21
C GLU A 243 13.98 37.24 18.50
N ASP A 244 13.15 36.38 17.90
CA ASP A 244 11.70 36.32 18.14
C ASP A 244 11.39 35.86 19.59
N ALA A 245 12.23 34.98 20.15
CA ALA A 245 12.13 34.51 21.53
C ALA A 245 12.61 35.54 22.57
N ALA A 246 13.29 36.61 22.14
CA ALA A 246 13.64 37.75 22.99
C ALA A 246 12.50 38.78 23.02
N GLU A 247 11.86 39.04 21.88
CA GLU A 247 10.68 39.92 21.79
C GLU A 247 9.48 39.34 22.57
N GLU A 248 9.16 38.05 22.38
CA GLU A 248 8.12 37.34 23.17
C GLU A 248 8.46 37.19 24.67
N ARG A 249 9.71 37.38 25.07
CA ARG A 249 10.14 37.34 26.48
C ARG A 249 9.98 38.69 27.19
N THR A 250 9.78 39.78 26.47
CA THR A 250 9.61 41.11 27.07
C THR A 250 8.16 41.45 27.37
N GLU A 251 7.20 40.93 26.59
CA GLU A 251 5.77 41.20 26.77
C GLU A 251 5.05 40.18 27.68
N ASP A 252 5.51 38.92 27.74
CA ASP A 252 4.78 37.84 28.43
C ASP A 252 5.37 37.42 29.79
N LYS A 253 6.12 38.29 30.48
CA LYS A 253 6.75 37.92 31.77
C LYS A 253 5.77 37.71 32.92
N GLU A 254 4.56 38.24 32.85
CA GLU A 254 3.58 38.12 33.94
C GLU A 254 2.66 36.89 33.79
N ASP A 255 2.47 36.36 32.57
CA ASP A 255 1.55 35.23 32.33
C ASP A 255 2.24 33.87 32.11
N LYS A 256 3.51 33.84 31.67
CA LYS A 256 4.24 32.59 31.35
C LYS A 256 4.75 31.79 32.56
N GLU A 257 4.82 32.36 33.76
CA GLU A 257 5.21 31.60 34.96
C GLU A 257 4.14 30.58 35.39
N SER A 258 2.87 30.81 35.01
CA SER A 258 1.78 29.86 35.28
C SER A 258 1.71 28.72 34.25
N PHE A 259 2.05 29.01 32.98
CA PHE A 259 1.99 28.04 31.87
C PHE A 259 3.24 27.15 31.73
N THR A 260 4.38 27.58 32.24
CA THR A 260 5.63 26.80 32.16
C THR A 260 5.72 25.66 33.17
N LYS A 261 4.80 25.59 34.14
CA LYS A 261 4.75 24.52 35.15
C LYS A 261 3.71 23.44 34.89
N SER A 262 2.78 23.64 33.95
CA SER A 262 1.78 22.63 33.56
C SER A 262 2.13 21.95 32.25
N SER A 263 3.08 20.99 32.31
CA SER A 263 3.14 19.77 31.49
C SER A 263 4.59 19.29 31.34
N SER A 264 5.08 18.54 32.33
CA SER A 264 6.33 17.77 32.22
C SER A 264 6.18 16.50 31.38
N GLY A 265 5.00 16.22 30.79
CA GLY A 265 4.69 14.93 30.14
C GLY A 265 4.03 15.02 28.76
N TRP A 266 3.46 16.17 28.38
CA TRP A 266 2.80 16.37 27.08
C TRP A 266 3.60 17.37 26.26
N ASP A 267 4.28 16.86 25.23
CA ASP A 267 4.83 17.63 24.13
C ASP A 267 3.87 17.59 22.94
N PRO A 268 3.21 18.72 22.59
CA PRO A 268 2.24 18.77 21.50
C PRO A 268 2.88 18.52 20.13
N THR A 269 4.18 18.76 19.95
CA THR A 269 4.87 18.51 18.68
C THR A 269 5.09 17.02 18.45
N THR A 270 5.56 16.31 19.47
CA THR A 270 5.70 14.85 19.46
C THR A 270 4.36 14.15 19.25
N TRP A 271 3.29 14.63 19.89
CA TRP A 271 1.94 14.09 19.70
C TRP A 271 1.42 14.27 18.26
N LYS A 272 1.60 15.46 17.67
CA LYS A 272 1.21 15.73 16.27
C LYS A 272 1.99 14.87 15.27
N ARG A 273 3.30 14.70 15.48
CA ARG A 273 4.16 13.82 14.65
C ARG A 273 3.70 12.36 14.76
N ALA A 274 3.43 11.87 15.96
CA ALA A 274 2.96 10.51 16.18
C ALA A 274 1.61 10.25 15.49
N HIS A 275 0.66 11.18 15.57
CA HIS A 275 -0.61 11.08 14.85
C HIS A 275 -0.43 11.12 13.32
N PHE A 276 0.49 11.94 12.81
CA PHE A 276 0.81 11.99 11.39
C PHE A 276 1.40 10.67 10.88
N ILE A 277 2.30 10.05 11.64
CA ILE A 277 2.87 8.73 11.33
C ILE A 277 1.77 7.66 11.35
N TRP A 278 0.93 7.65 12.39
CA TRP A 278 -0.17 6.69 12.52
C TRP A 278 -1.18 6.78 11.36
N THR A 279 -1.58 7.99 10.99
CA THR A 279 -2.48 8.21 9.84
C THR A 279 -1.84 7.81 8.52
N SER A 280 -0.55 8.11 8.33
CA SER A 280 0.18 7.70 7.13
C SER A 280 0.26 6.18 6.98
N LEU A 281 0.44 5.44 8.09
CA LEU A 281 0.52 3.97 8.08
C LEU A 281 -0.85 3.26 7.98
N SER A 282 -1.96 3.97 8.21
CA SER A 282 -3.32 3.39 8.19
C SER A 282 -4.09 3.69 6.92
N LEU A 283 -3.61 4.62 6.10
CA LEU A 283 -4.19 4.99 4.81
C LEU A 283 -3.56 4.23 3.62
N GLU A 284 -2.42 3.56 3.82
CA GLU A 284 -1.88 2.56 2.88
C GLU A 284 -2.49 1.17 3.12
#